data_AF-A0A958U7G0-F1
#
_entry.id   AF-A0A958U7G0-F1
#
_cell.length_a   1.000
_cell.length_b   1.000
_cell.length_c   1.000
_cell.angle_alpha   90.00
_cell.angle_beta   90.00
_cell.angle_gamma   90.00
#
_symmetry.space_group_name_H-M   'P 1'
#
loop_
_entity.id
_entity.type
_entity.pdbx_description
1 polymer ?
#
loop_
_entity_poly.entity_id
_entity_poly.type
_entity_poly.pdbx_seq_one_letter_code
_entity_poly.pdbx_strand_id
1 'polypeptide(L)'
;MQDHQDQQFKGVISGVTEWGIYVEIIENKCEGMVRIRDIKDDYYIYDEKQYALVGQATQNLLQLGDEVIVKVKSTDLERKHLDFNLIAY
;
A
#
# COMPACT_ATOMS: atom_id res chain seq x y z
N MET A 1 13.19 -10.78 -17.96
CA MET A 1 11.99 -10.89 -17.11
C MET A 1 11.88 -9.59 -16.31
N GLN A 2 11.40 -8.51 -16.95
CA GLN A 2 11.51 -7.16 -16.39
C GLN A 2 10.43 -6.21 -16.94
N ASP A 3 9.21 -6.73 -17.21
CA ASP A 3 8.18 -5.98 -17.95
C ASP A 3 7.02 -5.47 -17.06
N HIS A 4 7.07 -5.69 -15.75
CA HIS A 4 5.95 -5.37 -14.85
C HIS A 4 6.19 -4.13 -13.97
N GLN A 5 7.33 -3.44 -14.09
CA GLN A 5 7.67 -2.29 -13.23
C GLN A 5 6.76 -1.08 -13.46
N ASP A 6 6.00 -1.04 -14.55
CA ASP A 6 5.05 0.03 -14.85
C ASP A 6 3.56 -0.36 -14.70
N GLN A 7 3.28 -1.61 -14.33
CA GLN A 7 1.89 -2.07 -14.19
C GLN A 7 1.26 -1.62 -12.87
N GLN A 8 0.03 -1.14 -12.98
CA GLN A 8 -0.85 -0.87 -11.86
C GLN A 8 -1.70 -2.10 -11.58
N PHE A 9 -1.82 -2.44 -10.32
CA PHE A 9 -2.58 -3.59 -9.85
C PHE A 9 -3.67 -3.12 -8.89
N LYS A 10 -4.85 -3.72 -9.02
CA LYS A 10 -5.89 -3.59 -8.00
C LYS A 10 -5.54 -4.48 -6.82
N GLY A 11 -5.52 -3.90 -5.62
CA GLY A 11 -5.24 -4.60 -4.40
C GLY A 11 -6.23 -4.24 -3.29
N VAL A 12 -6.15 -4.99 -2.20
CA VAL A 12 -6.88 -4.72 -0.96
C VAL A 12 -5.87 -4.54 0.16
N ILE A 13 -6.10 -3.56 1.03
CA ILE A 13 -5.29 -3.39 2.24
C ILE A 13 -5.47 -4.62 3.14
N SER A 14 -4.42 -5.42 3.29
CA SER A 14 -4.38 -6.64 4.11
C SER A 14 -3.81 -6.39 5.51
N GLY A 15 -3.19 -5.22 5.73
CA GLY A 15 -2.67 -4.85 7.04
C GLY A 15 -2.31 -3.38 7.12
N VAL A 16 -2.37 -2.82 8.33
CA VAL A 16 -2.05 -1.42 8.61
C VAL A 16 -1.05 -1.38 9.77
N THR A 17 0.00 -0.57 9.62
CA THR A 17 1.05 -0.39 10.63
C THR A 17 1.49 1.06 10.68
N GLU A 18 2.24 1.44 11.72
CA GLU A 18 2.89 2.76 11.83
C GLU A 18 3.87 3.07 10.68
N TRP A 19 4.36 2.05 9.97
CA TRP A 19 5.33 2.20 8.88
C TRP A 19 4.67 2.32 7.50
N GLY A 20 3.39 1.97 7.38
CA GLY A 20 2.70 1.86 6.09
C GLY A 20 1.58 0.83 6.08
N ILE A 21 1.10 0.53 4.88
CA ILE A 21 0.04 -0.45 4.63
C ILE A 21 0.57 -1.63 3.83
N TYR A 22 0.09 -2.83 4.16
CA TYR A 22 0.25 -4.02 3.34
C TYR A 22 -0.92 -4.12 2.38
N VAL A 23 -0.63 -4.45 1.13
CA VAL A 23 -1.61 -4.55 0.05
C VAL A 23 -1.45 -5.93 -0.61
N GLU A 24 -2.53 -6.70 -0.63
CA GLU A 24 -2.65 -7.94 -1.38
C GLU A 24 -3.22 -7.63 -2.77
N ILE A 25 -2.52 -7.99 -3.84
CA ILE A 25 -3.02 -7.88 -5.21
C ILE A 25 -4.12 -8.91 -5.43
N ILE A 26 -5.27 -8.47 -5.95
CA ILE A 26 -6.46 -9.32 -6.13
C ILE A 26 -6.19 -10.48 -7.10
N GLU A 27 -5.51 -10.20 -8.21
CA GLU A 27 -5.33 -11.13 -9.33
C GLU A 27 -4.38 -12.29 -9.00
N ASN A 28 -3.24 -12.01 -8.37
CA ASN A 28 -2.17 -12.99 -8.17
C ASN A 28 -1.88 -13.29 -6.69
N LYS A 29 -2.58 -12.64 -5.75
CA LYS A 29 -2.43 -12.84 -4.30
C LYS A 29 -1.04 -12.55 -3.76
N CYS A 30 -0.21 -11.83 -4.52
CA CYS A 30 1.05 -11.31 -4.01
C CYS A 30 0.79 -10.16 -3.05
N GLU A 31 1.51 -10.16 -1.94
CA GLU A 31 1.47 -9.09 -0.95
C GLU A 31 2.73 -8.22 -1.05
N GLY A 32 2.57 -6.95 -0.71
CA GLY A 32 3.67 -6.01 -0.61
C GLY A 32 3.30 -4.80 0.24
N MET A 33 4.31 -4.01 0.59
CA MET A 33 4.16 -2.87 1.48
C MET A 33 4.22 -1.55 0.71
N VAL A 34 3.26 -0.68 0.96
CA VAL A 34 3.38 0.77 0.68
C VAL A 34 3.90 1.43 1.95
N ARG A 35 5.07 2.05 1.88
CA ARG A 35 5.62 2.80 3.01
C ARG A 35 4.88 4.11 3.17
N ILE A 36 4.58 4.48 4.41
CA ILE A 36 3.88 5.73 4.73
C ILE A 36 4.58 6.97 4.16
N ARG A 37 5.92 6.95 4.12
CA ARG A 37 6.76 8.03 3.57
C ARG A 37 6.68 8.17 2.04
N ASP A 38 6.25 7.12 1.36
CA ASP A 38 6.09 7.12 -0.10
C ASP A 38 4.69 7.60 -0.53
N ILE A 39 3.75 7.75 0.42
CA ILE A 39 2.43 8.33 0.17
C ILE A 39 2.60 9.86 0.15
N LYS A 40 2.57 10.44 -1.05
CA LYS A 40 2.90 11.87 -1.26
C LYS A 40 1.70 12.82 -1.18
N ASP A 41 0.48 12.29 -1.14
CA ASP A 41 -0.74 13.10 -1.16
C ASP A 41 -0.97 13.82 0.18
N ASP A 42 -0.59 13.20 1.28
CA ASP A 42 -0.81 13.74 2.63
C ASP A 42 0.24 13.21 3.62
N TYR A 43 0.29 13.82 4.81
CA TYR A 43 1.01 13.28 5.97
C TYR A 43 0.09 12.35 6.76
N TYR A 44 0.37 11.06 6.69
CA TYR A 44 -0.41 10.04 7.38
C TYR A 44 0.12 9.74 8.78
N ILE A 45 -0.79 9.48 9.72
CA ILE A 45 -0.48 9.02 11.08
C ILE A 45 -1.30 7.76 11.35
N TYR A 46 -0.67 6.77 11.98
CA TYR A 46 -1.37 5.58 12.42
C TYR A 46 -2.24 5.88 13.64
N ASP A 47 -3.54 5.62 13.52
CA ASP A 47 -4.51 5.69 14.61
C ASP A 47 -4.82 4.26 15.09
N GLU A 48 -4.32 3.92 16.27
CA GLU A 48 -4.51 2.60 16.88
C GLU A 48 -5.98 2.28 17.20
N LYS A 49 -6.81 3.29 17.46
CA LYS A 49 -8.23 3.07 17.79
C LYS A 49 -9.05 2.74 16.57
N GLN A 50 -8.72 3.37 15.44
CA GLN A 50 -9.39 3.14 14.16
C GLN A 50 -8.74 2.01 13.35
N TYR A 51 -7.53 1.58 13.74
CA TYR A 51 -6.73 0.62 13.00
C TYR A 51 -6.50 1.06 11.53
N ALA A 52 -6.16 2.35 11.37
CA ALA A 52 -6.11 3.03 10.08
C ALA A 52 -4.93 4.00 10.02
N LEU A 53 -4.44 4.28 8.82
CA LEU A 53 -3.64 5.49 8.57
C LEU A 53 -4.57 6.66 8.26
N VAL A 54 -4.47 7.73 9.03
CA VAL A 54 -5.28 8.94 8.92
C VAL A 54 -4.45 10.08 8.33
N GLY A 55 -4.87 10.60 7.19
CA GLY A 55 -4.28 11.78 6.56
C GLY A 55 -4.55 13.03 7.39
N GLN A 56 -3.51 13.79 7.74
CA GLN A 56 -3.66 14.98 8.58
C GLN A 56 -4.41 16.10 7.87
N ALA A 57 -4.16 16.34 6.58
CA ALA A 57 -4.79 17.44 5.84
C ALA A 57 -6.13 17.02 5.22
N THR A 58 -6.20 15.82 4.66
CA THR A 58 -7.34 15.30 3.90
C THR A 58 -8.35 14.57 4.77
N GLN A 59 -7.95 14.10 5.96
CA GLN A 59 -8.72 13.16 6.80
C GLN A 59 -9.05 11.84 6.09
N ASN A 60 -8.32 11.51 5.02
CA ASN A 60 -8.45 10.24 4.34
C ASN A 60 -8.05 9.09 5.28
N LEU A 61 -8.83 8.01 5.24
CA LEU A 61 -8.60 6.80 6.02
C LEU A 61 -8.13 5.69 5.10
N LEU A 62 -6.99 5.09 5.43
CA LEU A 62 -6.52 3.85 4.80
C LEU A 62 -6.60 2.75 5.86
N GLN A 63 -7.59 1.87 5.73
CA GLN A 63 -7.90 0.84 6.71
C GLN A 63 -7.93 -0.55 6.07
N LEU A 64 -7.90 -1.56 6.92
CA LEU A 64 -7.99 -2.95 6.51
C LEU A 64 -9.27 -3.18 5.67
N GLY A 65 -9.10 -3.78 4.49
CA GLY A 65 -10.20 -4.12 3.59
C GLY A 65 -10.49 -3.10 2.48
N ASP A 66 -9.90 -1.89 2.54
CA ASP A 66 -10.09 -0.91 1.47
C ASP A 66 -9.44 -1.39 0.15
N GLU A 67 -10.12 -1.11 -0.97
CA GLU A 67 -9.60 -1.36 -2.30
C GLU A 67 -8.71 -0.21 -2.75
N VAL A 68 -7.50 -0.53 -3.21
CA VAL A 68 -6.50 0.47 -3.64
C VAL A 68 -5.87 0.08 -4.96
N ILE A 69 -5.29 1.07 -5.64
CA ILE A 69 -4.47 0.86 -6.83
C ILE A 69 -3.01 1.08 -6.45
N VAL A 70 -2.19 0.05 -6.67
CA VAL A 70 -0.75 0.08 -6.38
C VAL A 70 0.08 -0.17 -7.62
N LYS A 71 1.28 0.41 -7.65
CA LYS A 71 2.29 0.16 -8.67
C LYS A 71 3.52 -0.45 -8.04
N VAL A 72 4.08 -1.49 -8.66
CA VAL A 72 5.33 -2.13 -8.21
C VAL A 72 6.47 -1.12 -8.26
N LYS A 73 7.08 -0.84 -7.11
CA LYS A 73 8.26 0.03 -6.98
C LYS A 73 9.54 -0.78 -7.09
N SER A 74 9.62 -1.89 -6.37
CA SER A 74 10.75 -2.80 -6.37
C SER A 74 10.28 -4.20 -6.01
N THR A 75 11.00 -5.20 -6.50
CA THR A 75 10.70 -6.61 -6.27
C THR A 75 11.91 -7.30 -5.64
N ASP A 76 11.76 -7.81 -4.43
CA ASP A 76 12.72 -8.72 -3.83
C ASP A 76 12.16 -10.14 -3.93
N LEU A 77 12.52 -10.82 -5.03
CA LEU A 77 12.04 -12.16 -5.34
C LEU A 77 12.60 -13.23 -4.39
N GLU A 78 13.78 -12.99 -3.80
CA GLU A 78 14.40 -13.91 -2.85
C GLU A 78 13.62 -13.92 -1.52
N ARG A 79 13.18 -12.74 -1.08
CA ARG A 79 12.37 -12.58 0.14
C ARG A 79 10.86 -12.66 -0.12
N LYS A 80 10.45 -12.80 -1.39
CA LYS A 80 9.04 -12.72 -1.84
C LYS A 80 8.33 -11.44 -1.35
N HIS A 81 9.06 -10.34 -1.29
CA HIS A 81 8.54 -9.05 -0.83
C HIS A 81 8.46 -8.07 -2.00
N LEU A 82 7.33 -7.38 -2.12
CA LEU A 82 7.13 -6.30 -3.07
C LEU A 82 7.07 -4.98 -2.29
N ASP A 83 7.78 -3.97 -2.77
CA ASP A 83 7.55 -2.58 -2.36
C ASP A 83 6.61 -1.95 -3.40
N PHE A 84 5.58 -1.26 -2.93
CA PHE A 84 4.58 -0.61 -3.76
C PHE A 84 4.59 0.91 -3.59
N ASN A 85 4.17 1.61 -4.64
CA ASN A 85 3.69 2.99 -4.55
C ASN A 85 2.16 2.99 -4.62
N LEU A 86 1.53 3.77 -3.74
CA LEU A 86 0.09 4.02 -3.78
C LEU A 86 -0.25 5.00 -4.92
N ILE A 87 -1.22 4.63 -5.76
CA ILE A 87 -1.63 5.43 -6.91
C ILE A 87 -3.02 6.05 -6.67
N ALA A 88 -3.97 5.27 -6.13
CA ALA A 88 -5.33 5.72 -5.82
C ALA A 88 -5.98 4.84 -4.74
N TYR A 89 -6.97 5.39 -4.04
CA TYR A 89 -7.79 4.76 -3.00
C TYR A 89 -9.12 5.52 -2.88
#